data_AF-A0A9D6FL12-F1
#
_entry.id   AF-A0A9D6FL12-F1
#
_cell.length_a   1.000
_cell.length_b   1.000
_cell.length_c   1.000
_cell.angle_alpha   90.00
_cell.angle_beta   90.00
_cell.angle_gamma   90.00
#
_symmetry.space_group_name_H-M   'P 1'
#
loop_
_entity.id
_entity.type
_entity.pdbx_description
1 polymer ?
#
loop_
_entity_poly.entity_id
_entity_poly.type
_entity_poly.pdbx_seq_one_letter_code
_entity_poly.pdbx_strand_id
1 'polypeptide(L)'
;MNRWNLRDWKPVRNFFGLGLLLFSGWAWAPACVRAEINLIENDRNQDGAADSWEYFNKGERVRWELDKNFDGGVDGVIHFERRFVTLSEVDSDFDGVLDDRFHFKDGMRAFNEYDVNHDGRMDKWEYFDARGRLSRTETDVDFDGKADSRTHREGAPHRDDLL
;
A
#
# COMPACT_ATOMS: atom_id res chain seq x y z
N MET A 1 12.29 28.45 16.78
CA MET A 1 13.06 27.63 17.73
C MET A 1 12.94 26.18 17.29
N ASN A 2 14.08 25.48 17.29
CA ASN A 2 14.39 24.22 16.60
C ASN A 2 13.43 23.03 16.81
N ARG A 3 13.19 22.24 15.75
CA ARG A 3 13.74 20.87 15.63
C ARG A 3 13.52 20.27 14.23
N TRP A 4 14.61 20.15 13.47
CA TRP A 4 14.70 19.30 12.29
C TRP A 4 14.95 17.86 12.77
N ASN A 5 14.19 16.88 12.28
CA ASN A 5 14.49 15.46 12.48
C ASN A 5 14.56 14.79 11.10
N LEU A 6 15.73 14.87 10.48
CA LEU A 6 16.11 14.10 9.30
C LEU A 6 16.35 12.65 9.76
N ARG A 7 15.48 11.71 9.39
CA ARG A 7 15.78 10.28 9.58
C ARG A 7 16.89 9.87 8.61
N ASP A 8 17.98 9.45 9.22
CA ASP A 8 19.24 8.98 8.63
C ASP A 8 19.06 7.79 7.68
N TRP A 9 19.42 7.99 6.42
CA TRP A 9 19.78 6.88 5.52
C TRP A 9 21.31 6.90 5.32
N LYS A 10 22.02 5.93 5.90
CA LYS A 10 23.45 5.71 5.60
C LYS A 10 23.62 4.59 4.58
N PRO A 11 24.24 4.83 3.42
CA PRO A 11 24.78 3.75 2.60
C PRO A 11 26.15 3.34 3.16
N VAL A 12 26.32 2.03 3.36
CA VAL A 12 27.58 1.40 3.76
C VAL A 12 28.62 1.59 2.65
N ARG A 13 29.70 2.31 2.95
CA ARG A 13 30.92 2.41 2.11
C ARG A 13 31.75 1.15 2.33
N ASN A 14 31.86 0.31 1.30
CA ASN A 14 32.95 -0.67 1.20
C ASN A 14 34.07 -0.09 0.32
N PHE A 15 35.24 0.09 0.93
CA PHE A 15 36.50 0.49 0.29
C PHE A 15 37.17 -0.75 -0.31
N PHE A 16 37.61 -0.70 -1.57
CA PHE A 16 38.80 -1.41 -2.04
C PHE A 16 39.45 -0.68 -3.23
N GLY A 17 40.73 -0.31 -3.04
CA GLY A 17 41.81 -0.51 -4.01
C GLY A 17 41.96 0.47 -5.20
N LEU A 18 43.01 1.28 -5.14
CA LEU A 18 43.65 1.95 -6.29
C LEU A 18 44.11 0.96 -7.37
N GLY A 19 43.90 1.33 -8.64
CA GLY A 19 44.51 0.71 -9.82
C GLY A 19 44.26 1.54 -11.07
N LEU A 20 45.29 2.24 -11.54
CA LEU A 20 45.27 3.16 -12.69
C LEU A 20 45.58 2.40 -13.98
N LEU A 21 44.67 2.38 -14.98
CA LEU A 21 45.02 2.10 -16.39
C LEU A 21 44.07 2.85 -17.34
N LEU A 22 44.69 3.56 -18.29
CA LEU A 22 44.08 4.28 -19.41
C LEU A 22 43.58 3.27 -20.47
N PHE A 23 42.31 3.33 -20.84
CA PHE A 23 41.82 2.84 -22.14
C PHE A 23 40.75 3.78 -22.67
N SER A 24 41.05 4.42 -23.79
CA SER A 24 40.09 5.06 -24.67
C SER A 24 39.16 4.00 -25.24
N GLY A 25 37.90 4.01 -24.80
CA GLY A 25 36.85 3.18 -25.37
C GLY A 25 35.50 3.79 -25.00
N TRP A 26 34.69 4.11 -26.00
CA TRP A 26 33.32 4.56 -25.83
C TRP A 26 32.53 3.54 -25.02
N ALA A 27 32.42 3.76 -23.71
CA ALA A 27 31.50 3.03 -22.86
C ALA A 27 30.14 3.74 -22.96
N TRP A 28 29.24 3.18 -23.77
CA TRP A 28 27.81 3.36 -23.54
C TRP A 28 27.50 2.81 -22.15
N ALA A 29 27.59 3.66 -21.13
CA ALA A 29 26.86 3.40 -19.91
C ALA A 29 25.38 3.52 -20.32
N PRO A 30 24.56 2.44 -20.24
CA PRO A 30 23.12 2.65 -20.32
C PRO A 30 22.80 3.66 -19.23
N ALA A 31 22.19 4.78 -19.62
CA ALA A 31 21.70 5.75 -18.67
C ALA A 31 20.90 4.96 -17.63
N CYS A 32 21.39 4.95 -16.39
CA CYS A 32 20.63 4.41 -15.29
C CYS A 32 19.44 5.35 -15.16
N VAL A 33 18.31 4.99 -15.78
CA VAL A 33 17.08 5.77 -15.71
C VAL A 33 16.63 5.66 -14.26
N ARG A 34 17.06 6.62 -13.45
CA ARG A 34 16.52 6.83 -12.12
C ARG A 34 15.03 7.04 -12.31
N ALA A 35 14.20 6.23 -11.66
CA ALA A 35 12.76 6.47 -11.66
C ALA A 35 12.52 7.88 -11.11
N GLU A 36 12.02 8.78 -11.94
CA GLU A 36 11.57 10.10 -11.52
C GLU A 36 10.21 9.91 -10.85
N ILE A 37 10.22 9.90 -9.52
CA ILE A 37 8.99 9.92 -8.74
C ILE A 37 8.66 11.39 -8.49
N ASN A 38 7.50 11.83 -9.00
CA ASN A 38 6.92 13.13 -8.68
C ASN A 38 5.99 12.96 -7.47
N LEU A 39 6.09 13.89 -6.52
CA LEU A 39 5.27 13.93 -5.31
C LEU A 39 4.41 15.20 -5.32
N ILE A 40 3.12 15.03 -5.07
CA ILE A 40 2.17 16.12 -4.83
C ILE A 40 1.69 16.00 -3.38
N GLU A 41 1.79 17.09 -2.63
CA GLU A 41 1.35 17.18 -1.24
C GLU A 41 0.11 18.08 -1.16
N ASN A 42 -0.85 17.73 -0.33
CA ASN A 42 -2.08 18.49 -0.18
C ASN A 42 -2.49 18.60 1.30
N ASP A 43 -2.53 19.85 1.77
CA ASP A 43 -3.03 20.30 3.07
C ASP A 43 -4.54 20.58 2.93
N ARG A 44 -5.35 19.65 3.41
CA ARG A 44 -6.82 19.67 3.29
C ARG A 44 -7.46 20.48 4.42
N ASN A 45 -6.83 20.59 5.58
CA ASN A 45 -7.35 21.31 6.74
C ASN A 45 -6.78 22.74 6.90
N GLN A 46 -5.77 23.10 6.10
CA GLN A 46 -5.04 24.37 6.07
C GLN A 46 -4.24 24.69 7.33
N ASP A 47 -3.72 23.67 8.02
CA ASP A 47 -2.91 23.84 9.23
C ASP A 47 -1.40 23.98 8.94
N GLY A 48 -0.99 23.82 7.68
CA GLY A 48 0.39 23.91 7.22
C GLY A 48 1.16 22.58 7.22
N ALA A 49 0.55 21.48 7.64
CA ALA A 49 0.99 20.12 7.39
C ALA A 49 0.23 19.54 6.18
N ALA A 50 0.87 18.63 5.45
CA ALA A 50 0.17 17.93 4.38
C ALA A 50 -0.69 16.81 4.98
N ASP A 51 -1.88 16.60 4.43
CA ASP A 51 -2.83 15.57 4.86
C ASP A 51 -2.99 14.45 3.83
N SER A 52 -2.34 14.59 2.68
CA SER A 52 -2.29 13.57 1.65
C SER A 52 -1.11 13.76 0.69
N TRP A 53 -0.60 12.64 0.18
CA TRP A 53 0.59 12.58 -0.65
C TRP A 53 0.33 11.68 -1.87
N GLU A 54 0.37 12.24 -3.07
CA GLU A 54 0.23 11.49 -4.32
C GLU A 54 1.60 11.30 -4.99
N TYR A 55 1.93 10.04 -5.32
CA TYR A 55 3.18 9.66 -5.94
C TYR A 55 2.94 9.23 -7.39
N PHE A 56 3.72 9.79 -8.31
CA PHE A 56 3.67 9.50 -9.73
C PHE A 56 5.01 8.99 -10.24
N ASN A 57 4.99 7.99 -11.11
CA ASN A 57 6.17 7.51 -11.84
C ASN A 57 5.92 7.69 -13.34
N LYS A 58 6.76 8.47 -14.02
CA LYS A 58 6.60 8.79 -15.46
C LYS A 58 5.19 9.30 -15.84
N GLY A 59 4.57 10.06 -14.94
CA GLY A 59 3.23 10.65 -15.13
C GLY A 59 2.06 9.72 -14.79
N GLU A 60 2.30 8.45 -14.44
CA GLU A 60 1.27 7.54 -13.93
C GLU A 60 1.26 7.56 -12.40
N ARG A 61 0.09 7.69 -11.79
CA ARG A 61 -0.04 7.61 -10.32
C ARG A 61 0.23 6.18 -9.88
N VAL A 62 1.12 6.00 -8.91
CA VAL A 62 1.51 4.68 -8.38
C VAL A 62 1.10 4.49 -6.93
N ARG A 63 0.98 5.58 -6.15
CA ARG A 63 0.59 5.52 -4.74
C ARG A 63 -0.11 6.80 -4.31
N TRP A 64 -1.04 6.68 -3.37
CA TRP A 64 -1.67 7.81 -2.68
C TRP A 64 -1.79 7.49 -1.18
N GLU A 65 -1.25 8.36 -0.34
CA GLU A 65 -1.31 8.25 1.12
C GLU A 65 -2.24 9.34 1.67
N LEU A 66 -3.03 9.04 2.71
CA LEU A 66 -3.94 9.96 3.36
C LEU A 66 -3.81 9.89 4.89
N ASP A 67 -3.82 11.06 5.51
CA ASP A 67 -4.14 11.27 6.92
C ASP A 67 -5.62 11.65 7.04
N LYS A 68 -6.50 10.72 7.42
CA LYS A 68 -7.95 10.95 7.43
C LYS A 68 -8.40 11.74 8.66
N ASN A 69 -7.74 11.55 9.80
CA ASN A 69 -8.13 12.17 11.08
C ASN A 69 -7.37 13.48 11.39
N PHE A 70 -6.37 13.83 10.57
CA PHE A 70 -5.52 15.02 10.68
C PHE A 70 -4.59 15.00 11.91
N ASP A 71 -4.10 13.84 12.31
CA ASP A 71 -3.18 13.69 13.44
C ASP A 71 -1.70 13.67 13.04
N GLY A 72 -1.41 13.74 11.75
CA GLY A 72 -0.08 13.65 11.13
C GLY A 72 0.37 12.23 10.80
N GLY A 73 -0.44 11.22 11.11
CA GLY A 73 -0.28 9.82 10.76
C GLY A 73 -0.88 9.48 9.39
N VAL A 74 -0.45 8.36 8.80
CA VAL A 74 -1.04 7.89 7.54
C VAL A 74 -2.07 6.82 7.86
N ASP A 75 -3.34 7.16 7.66
CA ASP A 75 -4.49 6.29 7.94
C ASP A 75 -4.93 5.45 6.73
N GLY A 76 -4.31 5.67 5.58
CA GLY A 76 -4.65 4.96 4.37
C GLY A 76 -3.61 5.10 3.27
N VAL A 77 -3.36 3.99 2.58
CA VAL A 77 -2.44 3.91 1.45
C VAL A 77 -3.13 3.18 0.30
N ILE A 78 -3.20 3.81 -0.86
CA ILE A 78 -3.75 3.22 -2.08
C ILE A 78 -2.63 3.04 -3.09
N HIS A 79 -2.44 1.81 -3.55
CA HIS A 79 -1.49 1.48 -4.61
C HIS A 79 -2.21 1.34 -5.94
N PHE A 80 -1.56 1.82 -6.99
CA PHE A 80 -2.07 1.84 -8.34
C PHE A 80 -1.12 1.12 -9.28
N GLU A 81 -1.67 0.30 -10.16
CA GLU A 81 -0.97 -0.20 -11.34
C GLU A 81 -1.63 0.40 -12.58
N ARG A 82 -0.87 1.26 -13.27
CA ARG A 82 -1.31 2.06 -14.42
C ARG A 82 -2.43 3.04 -14.05
N ARG A 83 -3.69 2.58 -14.10
CA ARG A 83 -4.90 3.37 -13.75
C ARG A 83 -5.84 2.64 -12.80
N PHE A 84 -5.53 1.41 -12.42
CA PHE A 84 -6.38 0.60 -11.57
C PHE A 84 -5.80 0.56 -10.17
N VAL A 85 -6.68 0.66 -9.18
CA VAL A 85 -6.32 0.34 -7.80
C VAL A 85 -6.00 -1.15 -7.74
N THR A 86 -4.90 -1.51 -7.10
CA THR A 86 -4.49 -2.91 -6.88
C THR A 86 -4.55 -3.29 -5.41
N LEU A 87 -4.21 -2.36 -4.52
CA LEU A 87 -4.21 -2.55 -3.07
C LEU A 87 -4.67 -1.26 -2.39
N SER A 88 -5.51 -1.39 -1.37
CA SER A 88 -5.81 -0.31 -0.42
C SER A 88 -5.52 -0.84 0.98
N GLU A 89 -4.65 -0.16 1.70
CA GLU A 89 -4.31 -0.41 3.08
C GLU A 89 -4.95 0.69 3.93
N VAL A 90 -5.50 0.35 5.10
CA VAL A 90 -6.23 1.27 5.97
C VAL A 90 -5.83 0.99 7.41
N ASP A 91 -5.60 2.06 8.16
CA ASP A 91 -5.60 2.05 9.61
C ASP A 91 -7.06 2.32 10.03
N SER A 92 -7.70 1.33 10.64
CA SER A 92 -9.13 1.37 10.93
C SER A 92 -9.44 1.90 12.33
N ASP A 93 -8.49 1.82 13.26
CA ASP A 93 -8.61 2.28 14.64
C ASP A 93 -7.75 3.51 14.99
N PHE A 94 -6.97 3.99 14.03
CA PHE A 94 -6.09 5.15 14.09
C PHE A 94 -4.95 5.00 15.10
N ASP A 95 -4.36 3.81 15.20
CA ASP A 95 -3.24 3.52 16.09
C ASP A 95 -1.85 3.74 15.43
N GLY A 96 -1.83 4.04 14.14
CA GLY A 96 -0.65 4.27 13.31
C GLY A 96 -0.15 3.01 12.57
N VAL A 97 -0.85 1.88 12.68
CA VAL A 97 -0.58 0.63 11.99
C VAL A 97 -1.72 0.34 11.00
N LEU A 98 -1.37 -0.05 9.78
CA LEU A 98 -2.36 -0.42 8.77
C LEU A 98 -2.83 -1.87 9.04
N ASP A 99 -4.01 -2.02 9.62
CA ASP A 99 -4.62 -3.31 10.00
C ASP A 99 -5.55 -3.90 8.90
N ASP A 100 -6.06 -3.07 7.99
CA ASP A 100 -6.99 -3.47 6.94
C ASP A 100 -6.33 -3.46 5.56
N ARG A 101 -6.50 -4.52 4.77
CA ARG A 101 -5.99 -4.61 3.38
C ARG A 101 -7.03 -5.12 2.40
N PHE A 102 -7.22 -4.38 1.31
CA PHE A 102 -8.18 -4.68 0.25
C PHE A 102 -7.47 -4.81 -1.09
N HIS A 103 -7.52 -6.00 -1.67
CA HIS A 103 -6.92 -6.31 -2.97
C HIS A 103 -7.97 -6.26 -4.07
N PHE A 104 -7.60 -5.61 -5.16
CA PHE A 104 -8.47 -5.40 -6.31
C PHE A 104 -7.89 -6.08 -7.55
N LYS A 105 -8.78 -6.70 -8.33
CA LYS A 105 -8.46 -7.30 -9.62
C LYS A 105 -9.47 -6.80 -10.64
N ASP A 106 -8.96 -6.25 -11.75
CA ASP A 106 -9.79 -5.69 -12.83
C ASP A 106 -10.82 -4.65 -12.34
N GLY A 107 -10.46 -3.89 -11.30
CA GLY A 107 -11.33 -2.88 -10.67
C GLY A 107 -12.39 -3.43 -9.71
N MET A 108 -12.45 -4.75 -9.51
CA MET A 108 -13.34 -5.40 -8.54
C MET A 108 -12.56 -5.87 -7.31
N ARG A 109 -13.18 -5.75 -6.13
CA ARG A 109 -12.64 -6.28 -4.88
C ARG A 109 -12.55 -7.80 -4.99
N ALA A 110 -11.34 -8.36 -4.85
CA ALA A 110 -11.08 -9.78 -5.03
C ALA A 110 -10.80 -10.49 -3.70
N PHE A 111 -10.12 -9.79 -2.77
CA PHE A 111 -9.64 -10.36 -1.53
C PHE A 111 -9.44 -9.27 -0.48
N ASN A 112 -9.85 -9.53 0.76
CA ASN A 112 -9.60 -8.65 1.89
C ASN A 112 -8.89 -9.41 3.01
N GLU A 113 -8.08 -8.69 3.77
CA GLU A 113 -7.38 -9.15 4.96
C GLU A 113 -7.62 -8.11 6.07
N TYR A 114 -7.83 -8.59 7.29
CA TYR A 114 -8.09 -7.75 8.46
C TYR A 114 -7.26 -8.30 9.63
N ASP A 115 -6.53 -7.44 10.31
CA ASP A 115 -5.95 -7.66 11.63
C ASP A 115 -6.97 -7.19 12.67
N VAL A 116 -7.67 -8.14 13.30
CA VAL A 116 -8.85 -7.83 14.13
C VAL A 116 -8.43 -7.53 15.57
N ASN A 117 -7.29 -8.07 16.00
CA ASN A 117 -6.75 -7.85 17.34
C ASN A 117 -5.66 -6.78 17.41
N HIS A 118 -5.26 -6.22 16.26
CA HIS A 118 -4.24 -5.19 16.08
C HIS A 118 -2.84 -5.64 16.57
N ASP A 119 -2.48 -6.90 16.35
CA ASP A 119 -1.18 -7.47 16.75
C ASP A 119 -0.11 -7.45 15.64
N GLY A 120 -0.47 -6.95 14.46
CA GLY A 120 0.34 -6.90 13.25
C GLY A 120 0.20 -8.14 12.35
N ARG A 121 -0.68 -9.09 12.68
CA ARG A 121 -0.98 -10.29 11.90
C ARG A 121 -2.43 -10.25 11.45
N MET A 122 -2.67 -10.71 10.23
CA MET A 122 -4.04 -10.77 9.72
C MET A 122 -4.76 -11.96 10.34
N ASP A 123 -5.96 -11.73 10.84
CA ASP A 123 -6.80 -12.73 11.52
C ASP A 123 -7.98 -13.15 10.66
N LYS A 124 -8.41 -12.31 9.73
CA LYS A 124 -9.59 -12.57 8.93
C LYS A 124 -9.33 -12.30 7.46
N TRP A 125 -9.82 -13.21 6.63
CA TRP A 125 -9.70 -13.14 5.19
C TRP A 125 -11.04 -13.33 4.50
N GLU A 126 -11.33 -12.48 3.53
CA GLU A 126 -12.57 -12.54 2.74
C GLU A 126 -12.25 -12.64 1.25
N TYR A 127 -12.86 -13.60 0.57
CA TYR A 127 -12.66 -13.86 -0.86
C TYR A 127 -13.94 -13.58 -1.63
N PHE A 128 -13.81 -12.91 -2.76
CA PHE A 128 -14.92 -12.49 -3.61
C PHE A 128 -14.89 -13.22 -4.95
N ASP A 129 -16.07 -13.52 -5.49
CA ASP A 129 -16.21 -14.08 -6.83
C ASP A 129 -16.03 -13.01 -7.92
N ALA A 130 -16.01 -13.42 -9.19
CA ALA A 130 -15.86 -12.51 -10.34
C ALA A 130 -17.00 -11.49 -10.51
N ARG A 131 -18.07 -11.58 -9.69
CA ARG A 131 -19.18 -10.62 -9.64
C ARG A 131 -19.10 -9.72 -8.40
N GLY A 132 -18.01 -9.81 -7.63
CA GLY A 132 -17.80 -9.06 -6.38
C GLY A 132 -18.62 -9.58 -5.20
N ARG A 133 -19.13 -10.82 -5.25
CA ARG A 133 -19.91 -11.40 -4.14
C ARG A 133 -19.00 -12.20 -3.23
N LEU A 134 -19.19 -12.04 -1.92
CA LEU A 134 -18.45 -12.81 -0.92
C LEU A 134 -18.69 -14.31 -1.11
N SER A 135 -17.63 -15.04 -1.46
CA SER A 135 -17.67 -16.48 -1.72
C SER A 135 -17.15 -17.29 -0.54
N ARG A 136 -16.17 -16.77 0.18
CA ARG A 136 -15.53 -17.46 1.30
C ARG A 136 -15.00 -16.48 2.33
N THR A 137 -15.12 -16.85 3.60
CA THR A 137 -14.48 -16.15 4.72
C THR A 137 -13.64 -17.16 5.48
N GLU A 138 -12.43 -16.76 5.85
CA GLU A 138 -11.53 -17.51 6.73
C GLU A 138 -11.22 -16.64 7.95
N THR A 139 -11.09 -17.26 9.12
CA THR A 139 -10.85 -16.54 10.38
C THR A 139 -9.95 -17.39 11.28
N ASP A 140 -8.88 -16.78 11.74
CA ASP A 140 -8.04 -17.17 12.87
C ASP A 140 -8.74 -16.68 14.15
N VAL A 141 -9.10 -17.62 15.02
CA VAL A 141 -9.90 -17.34 16.22
C VAL A 141 -9.00 -17.31 17.45
N ASP A 142 -7.86 -18.01 17.41
CA ASP A 142 -6.91 -18.06 18.51
C ASP A 142 -5.67 -17.15 18.32
N PHE A 143 -5.61 -16.45 17.18
CA PHE A 143 -4.61 -15.45 16.82
C PHE A 143 -3.19 -16.06 16.68
N ASP A 144 -3.08 -17.31 16.19
CA ASP A 144 -1.80 -17.97 15.97
C ASP A 144 -1.12 -17.67 14.61
N GLY A 145 -1.80 -16.88 13.77
CA GLY A 145 -1.44 -16.54 12.39
C GLY A 145 -1.93 -17.57 11.36
N LYS A 146 -2.87 -18.46 11.71
CA LYS A 146 -3.45 -19.45 10.80
C LYS A 146 -4.97 -19.47 10.94
N ALA A 147 -5.65 -19.58 9.81
CA ALA A 147 -7.10 -19.69 9.81
C ALA A 147 -7.58 -21.00 10.46
N ASP A 148 -8.38 -20.86 11.54
CA ASP A 148 -9.06 -21.96 12.23
C ASP A 148 -10.39 -22.33 11.59
N SER A 149 -11.09 -21.31 11.07
CA SER A 149 -12.45 -21.43 10.57
C SER A 149 -12.53 -21.00 9.11
N ARG A 150 -13.31 -21.74 8.32
CA ARG A 150 -13.61 -21.42 6.93
C ARG A 150 -15.10 -21.60 6.66
N THR A 151 -15.75 -20.51 6.25
CA THR A 151 -17.15 -20.51 5.83
C THR A 151 -17.25 -20.22 4.34
N HIS A 152 -17.96 -21.08 3.60
CA HIS A 152 -18.31 -20.81 2.20
C HIS A 152 -19.72 -20.22 2.16
N ARG A 153 -19.91 -19.16 1.36
CA ARG A 153 -21.23 -18.68 0.97
C ARG A 153 -21.43 -19.02 -0.49
N GLU A 154 -22.38 -19.91 -0.77
CA GLU A 154 -22.92 -20.03 -2.12
C GLU A 154 -23.58 -18.69 -2.44
N GLY A 155 -23.10 -18.03 -3.49
CA GLY A 155 -23.53 -16.68 -3.83
C GLY A 155 -25.05 -16.63 -3.95
N ALA A 156 -25.70 -16.07 -2.93
CA ALA A 156 -27.14 -15.92 -2.91
C ALA A 156 -27.60 -15.26 -4.23
N PRO A 157 -28.71 -15.71 -4.83
CA PRO A 157 -29.19 -15.12 -6.06
C PRO A 157 -29.40 -13.62 -5.84
N HIS A 158 -28.78 -12.83 -6.72
CA HIS A 158 -29.04 -11.41 -6.84
C HIS A 158 -30.52 -11.28 -7.19
N ARG A 159 -31.35 -10.79 -6.25
CA ARG A 159 -32.78 -10.55 -6.52
C ARG A 159 -32.91 -9.29 -7.37
N ASP A 160 -32.66 -9.42 -8.67
CA ASP A 160 -33.06 -8.42 -9.68
C ASP A 160 -34.36 -8.81 -10.42
N ASP A 161 -35.01 -9.92 -10.06
CA ASP A 161 -36.24 -10.40 -10.71
C ASP A 161 -37.54 -9.90 -10.02
N LEU A 162 -37.60 -8.63 -9.62
CA LEU A 162 -38.86 -8.00 -9.21
C LEU A 162 -39.04 -6.65 -9.89
N LEU A 163 -39.30 -6.67 -11.20
CA LEU A 163 -40.15 -5.71 -11.92
C LEU A 163 -40.89 -6.41 -13.06
#